data_AF-A0A4Y2SWK2-F1
#
_entry.id   AF-A0A4Y2SWK2-F1
#
_cell.length_a   1.000
_cell.length_b   1.000
_cell.length_c   1.000
_cell.angle_alpha   90.00
_cell.angle_beta   90.00
_cell.angle_gamma   90.00
#
_symmetry.space_group_name_H-M   'P 1'
#
loop_
_entity.id
_entity.type
_entity.pdbx_description
1 polymer ?
#
loop_
_entity_poly.entity_id
_entity_poly.type
_entity_poly.pdbx_seq_one_letter_code
_entity_poly.pdbx_strand_id
1 'polypeptide(L)' 'MAWPPRSPAITPLDFYLWGYVKQHVYSERINDINHLKQRITDAIHSVAPDVITRV' A
#
# COMPACT_ATOMS: atom_id res chain seq x y z
N MET A 1 -22.09 -13.08 -1.82
CA MET A 1 -21.56 -13.01 -0.44
C MET A 1 -21.61 -11.55 -0.01
N ALA A 2 -22.49 -11.17 0.92
CA ALA A 2 -22.60 -9.79 1.40
C ALA A 2 -21.81 -9.66 2.72
N TRP A 3 -20.81 -8.77 2.76
CA TRP A 3 -20.02 -8.50 3.96
C TRP A 3 -20.86 -7.76 5.01
N PRO A 4 -20.67 -8.02 6.32
CA PRO A 4 -21.49 -7.42 7.36
C PRO A 4 -21.24 -5.91 7.51
N PRO A 5 -22.28 -5.13 7.90
CA PRO A 5 -22.18 -3.70 8.08
C PRO A 5 -21.30 -3.40 9.31
N ARG A 6 -20.01 -3.12 9.05
CA ARG A 6 -18.92 -2.64 9.93
C ARG A 6 -17.58 -3.36 9.74
N SER A 7 -17.46 -4.35 8.87
CA SER A 7 -16.14 -4.83 8.46
C SER A 7 -15.64 -3.98 7.29
N PRO A 8 -14.53 -3.23 7.42
CA PRO A 8 -13.85 -2.79 6.24
C PRO A 8 -13.37 -4.07 5.56
N ALA A 9 -13.79 -4.30 4.31
CA ALA A 9 -13.40 -5.46 3.52
C ALA A 9 -11.92 -5.32 3.10
N ILE A 10 -11.04 -5.27 4.10
CA ILE A 10 -9.59 -5.16 3.98
C ILE A 10 -9.09 -6.59 3.93
N THR A 11 -8.70 -7.04 2.74
CA THR A 11 -8.09 -8.34 2.58
C THR A 11 -6.76 -8.35 3.35
N PRO A 12 -6.26 -9.52 3.79
CA PRO A 12 -4.92 -9.59 4.40
C PRO A 12 -3.82 -9.00 3.48
N LEU A 13 -4.04 -9.02 2.16
CA LEU A 13 -3.19 -8.36 1.17
C LEU A 13 -3.21 -6.83 1.33
N ASP A 14 -4.37 -6.21 1.56
CA ASP A 14 -4.48 -4.77 1.81
C ASP A 14 -3.73 -4.35 3.08
N PHE A 15 -3.78 -5.16 4.15
CA PHE A 15 -3.01 -4.90 5.37
C PHE A 15 -1.49 -4.95 5.11
N TYR A 16 -1.04 -5.97 4.39
CA TYR A 16 0.38 -6.13 4.05
C TYR A 16 0.87 -5.02 3.13
N LEU A 17 0.12 -4.74 2.06
CA LEU A 17 0.43 -3.69 1.08
C LEU A 17 0.48 -2.32 1.76
N TRP A 18 -0.51 -2.00 2.59
CA TRP A 18 -0.55 -0.72 3.30
C TRP A 18 0.59 -0.58 4.32
N GLY A 19 0.99 -1.68 4.98
CA GLY A 19 2.16 -1.71 5.85
C GLY A 19 3.46 -1.42 5.08
N TYR A 20 3.65 -2.11 3.95
CA TYR A 20 4.81 -1.94 3.08
C TYR A 20 4.91 -0.52 2.51
N VAL A 21 3.82 0.00 1.94
CA VAL A 21 3.78 1.34 1.34
C VAL A 21 4.08 2.41 2.38
N LYS A 22 3.50 2.34 3.59
CA LYS A 22 3.81 3.30 4.65
C LYS A 22 5.28 3.24 5.06
N GLN A 23 5.83 2.04 5.25
CA GLN A 23 7.24 1.90 5.62
C GLN A 23 8.17 2.50 4.56
N HIS A 24 7.88 2.27 3.28
CA HIS A 24 8.69 2.76 2.17
C HIS A 24 8.56 4.28 1.98
N VAL A 25 7.33 4.80 2.01
CA VAL A 25 7.05 6.24 1.84
C VAL A 25 7.64 7.05 3.00
N TYR A 26 7.49 6.59 4.25
CA TYR A 26 7.96 7.31 5.44
C TYR A 26 9.38 6.95 5.89
N SER A 27 10.10 6.11 5.16
CA SER A 27 11.52 5.82 5.45
C SER A 27 12.41 7.07 5.34
N GLU A 28 11.96 8.09 4.63
CA GLU A 28 12.67 9.36 4.46
C GLU A 28 11.75 10.53 4.74
N ARG A 29 12.34 11.67 5.14
CA ARG A 29 11.56 12.87 5.45
C ARG A 29 11.01 13.46 4.16
N ILE A 30 9.69 13.55 4.09
CA ILE A 30 8.99 14.14 2.94
C ILE A 30 8.84 15.64 3.18
N ASN A 31 9.47 16.43 2.33
CA ASN A 31 9.44 17.90 2.40
C ASN A 31 8.45 18.53 1.40
N ASP A 32 8.03 17.77 0.38
CA ASP A 32 7.21 18.28 -0.72
C ASP A 32 6.13 17.28 -1.14
N ILE A 33 4.97 17.80 -1.58
CA ILE A 33 3.85 16.98 -2.06
C ILE A 33 4.22 16.23 -3.35
N ASN A 34 5.06 16.82 -4.22
CA ASN A 34 5.52 16.15 -5.43
C ASN A 34 6.43 14.97 -5.09
N HIS A 35 7.30 15.14 -4.10
CA HIS A 35 8.15 14.07 -3.59
C HIS A 35 7.31 12.95 -2.96
N LEU A 36 6.28 13.30 -2.18
CA LEU A 36 5.32 12.32 -1.65
C LEU A 36 4.67 11.49 -2.76
N LYS A 37 4.16 12.15 -3.81
CA LYS A 37 3.52 11.48 -4.94
C LYS A 37 4.49 10.53 -5.64
N GLN A 38 5.72 10.97 -5.91
CA GLN A 38 6.73 10.12 -6.53
C GLN A 38 7.05 8.90 -5.67
N ARG A 39 7.19 9.07 -4.35
CA ARG A 39 7.47 7.98 -3.41
C ARG A 39 6.34 6.96 -3.32
N ILE A 40 5.09 7.41 -3.34
CA ILE A 40 3.93 6.50 -3.38
C ILE A 40 3.96 5.69 -4.68
N THR A 41 4.18 6.34 -5.83
CA THR A 41 4.26 5.65 -7.12
C THR A 41 5.41 4.65 -7.15
N ASP A 42 6.59 5.02 -6.64
CA ASP A 42 7.76 4.16 -6.57
C ASP A 42 7.53 2.95 -5.64
N ALA A 43 6.95 3.18 -4.46
CA ALA A 43 6.58 2.12 -3.53
C ALA A 43 5.61 1.12 -4.16
N ILE A 44 4.59 1.60 -4.90
CA ILE A 44 3.63 0.73 -5.59
C ILE A 44 4.28 -0.03 -6.74
N HIS A 45 5.18 0.59 -7.51
CA HIS A 45 5.95 -0.11 -8.56
C HIS A 45 6.97 -1.12 -8.00
N SER A 46 7.49 -0.88 -6.80
CA SER A 46 8.40 -1.79 -6.09
C SER A 46 7.70 -3.04 -5.56
N VAL A 47 6.39 -2.95 -5.29
CA VAL A 47 5.56 -4.13 -5.03
C VAL A 47 5.46 -4.92 -6.34
N ALA A 48 6.32 -5.92 -6.48
CA ALA A 48 6.34 -6.78 -7.64
C ALA A 48 4.93 -7.34 -7.92
N PRO A 49 4.49 -7.42 -9.19
CA PRO A 49 3.17 -7.95 -9.54
C PRO A 49 2.97 -9.38 -9.03
N ASP A 50 4.06 -10.13 -8.78
CA ASP A 50 4.05 -11.48 -8.22
C ASP A 50 3.47 -11.56 -6.79
N VAL A 51 3.53 -10.47 -6.02
CA VAL A 51 2.93 -10.37 -4.67
C VAL A 51 1.40 -10.34 -4.74
N ILE A 52 0.84 -9.92 -5.87
CA ILE A 52 -0.60 -9.77 -6.09
C ILE A 52 -1.21 -11.07 -6.67
N THR A 53 -0.40 -11.95 -7.27
CA THR A 53 -0.86 -13.18 -7.95
C THR A 53 -0.95 -14.41 -7.03
N ARG A 54 -0.68 -14.28 -5.72
CA ARG A 54 -0.82 -15.39 -4.73
C ARG A 54 -2.08 -15.23 -3.86
N VAL A 55 -3.22 -14.96 -4.48
CA VAL A 55 -4.56 -15.09 -3.87
C VAL A 55 -5.24 -16.33 -4.42
#